data_AF-A0A7S4VCM5-F1
#
_entry.id   AF-A0A7S4VCM5-F1
#
_cell.length_a   1.000
_cell.length_b   1.000
_cell.length_c   1.000
_cell.angle_alpha   90.00
_cell.angle_beta   90.00
_cell.angle_gamma   90.00
#
_symmetry.space_group_name_H-M   'P 1'
#
loop_
_entity.id
_entity.type
_entity.pdbx_description
1 polymer ?
#
loop_
_entity_poly.entity_id
_entity_poly.type
_entity_poly.pdbx_seq_one_letter_code
_entity_poly.pdbx_strand_id
1 'polypeptide(L)'
;MATVQAPMRAVVVTLRGEREAAMRRQLEEVGGFDAHFIEGVPARSLRTRDGLIGALRATGIFCPAPTGGEGDLVGQVTPGTPEAQAPGVDSDGLPWLDEEEERRAGDELWLRSRSLSRDRAVLACVFAHLLALRVAESEGRPVIMEDNARLLAEPGASAARARHALDAAPETAWLLLGYGSGEGLLEQATSPVSALFWEEGKPAAWGTQCYRLEPAARMRLIAWLRKGVECLLPAKGKRCRGYKPRPIDRLLPAPFVAEGRSAVAFPPVAYRAPMLRSLIHEQWDAAMSEALERQLARTGDSFDHLWLTEEERLVVARWREQGVWEHGDGITRENWVRKPRKPRKPKVKASCDAEGGGGPAGGEDESSGD
;
A
#
# COMPACT_ATOMS: atom_id res chain seq x y z
N MET A 1 -33.89 -7.16 21.71
CA MET A 1 -32.49 -7.62 21.93
C MET A 1 -31.72 -7.34 20.65
N ALA A 2 -30.63 -6.58 20.71
CA ALA A 2 -29.81 -6.35 19.51
C ALA A 2 -29.12 -7.67 19.11
N THR A 3 -29.23 -8.05 17.84
CA THR A 3 -28.50 -9.21 17.31
C THR A 3 -27.01 -8.95 17.39
N VAL A 4 -26.28 -9.76 18.16
CA VAL A 4 -24.81 -9.68 18.22
C VAL A 4 -24.26 -9.99 16.83
N GLN A 5 -23.67 -8.99 16.17
CA GLN A 5 -23.06 -9.17 14.87
C GLN A 5 -21.77 -9.99 15.01
N ALA A 6 -21.60 -11.02 14.19
CA ALA A 6 -20.39 -11.85 14.17
C ALA A 6 -19.14 -11.01 13.84
N PRO A 7 -17.99 -11.12 14.53
CA PRO A 7 -16.82 -10.27 14.31
C PRO A 7 -16.34 -10.24 12.86
N MET A 8 -15.81 -9.10 12.42
CA MET A 8 -15.25 -8.96 11.09
C MET A 8 -13.85 -9.54 11.01
N ARG A 9 -13.63 -10.39 10.02
CA ARG A 9 -12.37 -11.09 9.88
C ARG A 9 -11.33 -10.21 9.19
N ALA A 10 -10.17 -10.06 9.82
CA ALA A 10 -9.09 -9.21 9.31
C ALA A 10 -7.74 -9.93 9.33
N VAL A 11 -6.82 -9.50 8.46
CA VAL A 11 -5.40 -9.81 8.50
C VAL A 11 -4.64 -8.57 8.97
N VAL A 12 -3.76 -8.74 9.95
CA VAL A 12 -2.94 -7.65 10.49
C VAL A 12 -1.48 -7.91 10.14
N VAL A 13 -0.87 -6.98 9.42
CA VAL A 13 0.55 -7.00 9.08
C VAL A 13 1.32 -6.34 10.21
N THR A 14 2.24 -7.07 10.84
CA THR A 14 3.03 -6.56 11.97
C THR A 14 4.48 -7.01 11.95
N LEU A 15 5.36 -6.26 12.63
CA LEU A 15 6.76 -6.65 12.88
C LEU A 15 6.93 -7.47 14.18
N ARG A 16 5.84 -8.01 14.75
CA ARG A 16 5.80 -8.73 16.03
C ARG A 16 6.19 -7.85 17.23
N GLY A 17 6.39 -8.49 18.38
CA GLY A 17 6.83 -7.85 19.62
C GLY A 17 5.80 -6.88 20.18
N GLU A 18 6.27 -5.74 20.71
CA GLU A 18 5.41 -4.74 21.35
C GLU A 18 4.35 -4.14 20.42
N ARG A 19 4.65 -4.02 19.11
CA ARG A 19 3.67 -3.51 18.14
C ARG A 19 2.49 -4.45 17.97
N GLU A 20 2.78 -5.75 17.88
CA GLU A 20 1.73 -6.78 17.83
C GLU A 20 0.95 -6.83 19.14
N ALA A 21 1.63 -6.78 20.29
CA ALA A 21 0.99 -6.78 21.60
C ALA A 21 0.05 -5.57 21.78
N ALA A 22 0.47 -4.37 21.36
CA ALA A 22 -0.36 -3.18 21.38
C ALA A 22 -1.58 -3.32 20.46
N MET A 23 -1.40 -3.82 19.23
CA MET A 23 -2.51 -4.02 18.29
C MET A 23 -3.49 -5.12 18.75
N ARG A 24 -3.00 -6.17 19.44
CA ARG A 24 -3.86 -7.19 20.07
C ARG A 24 -4.73 -6.59 21.16
N ARG A 25 -4.15 -5.81 22.09
CA ARG A 25 -4.90 -5.08 23.13
C ARG A 25 -5.93 -4.15 22.51
N GLN A 26 -5.55 -3.38 21.49
CA GLN A 26 -6.47 -2.52 20.76
C GLN A 26 -7.67 -3.30 20.23
N LEU A 27 -7.44 -4.40 19.51
CA LEU A 27 -8.52 -5.20 18.91
C LEU A 27 -9.41 -5.90 19.95
N GLU A 28 -8.85 -6.29 21.10
CA GLU A 28 -9.60 -6.85 22.23
C GLU A 28 -10.50 -5.79 22.88
N GLU A 29 -9.95 -4.59 23.15
CA GLU A 29 -10.68 -3.50 23.81
C GLU A 29 -11.75 -2.88 22.91
N VAL A 30 -11.43 -2.59 21.65
CA VAL A 30 -12.42 -2.05 20.70
C VAL A 30 -13.39 -3.13 20.20
N GLY A 31 -13.00 -4.39 20.23
CA GLY A 31 -13.82 -5.51 19.77
C GLY A 31 -14.24 -5.43 18.29
N GLY A 32 -15.17 -6.31 17.90
CA GLY A 32 -15.77 -6.31 16.56
C GLY A 32 -14.92 -6.89 15.44
N PHE A 33 -13.67 -7.28 15.70
CA PHE A 33 -12.77 -7.92 14.75
C PHE A 33 -12.27 -9.30 15.23
N ASP A 34 -12.15 -10.25 14.30
CA ASP A 34 -11.39 -11.49 14.44
C ASP A 34 -10.11 -11.35 13.59
N ALA A 35 -8.95 -11.21 14.22
CA ALA A 35 -7.71 -10.87 13.53
C ALA A 35 -6.73 -12.05 13.45
N HIS A 36 -6.20 -12.30 12.24
CA HIS A 36 -5.02 -13.12 12.01
C HIS A 36 -3.81 -12.21 11.81
N PHE A 37 -2.82 -12.34 12.68
CA PHE A 37 -1.56 -11.60 12.59
C PHE A 37 -0.55 -12.33 11.72
N ILE A 38 -0.01 -11.65 10.72
CA ILE A 38 1.10 -12.16 9.93
C ILE A 38 2.38 -11.39 10.23
N GLU A 39 3.49 -12.11 10.25
CA GLU A 39 4.81 -11.49 10.38
C GLU A 39 5.19 -10.80 9.07
N GLY A 40 5.60 -9.53 9.18
CA GLY A 40 6.16 -8.80 8.06
C GLY A 40 7.51 -9.37 7.62
N VAL A 41 7.90 -9.09 6.38
CA VAL A 41 9.19 -9.56 5.87
C VAL A 41 10.34 -8.76 6.51
N PRO A 42 11.35 -9.38 7.14
CA PRO A 42 12.47 -8.62 7.68
C PRO A 42 13.30 -8.01 6.55
N ALA A 43 13.51 -6.69 6.54
CA ALA A 43 14.31 -6.05 5.48
C ALA A 43 15.72 -6.66 5.33
N ARG A 44 16.28 -7.22 6.41
CA ARG A 44 17.58 -7.92 6.39
C ARG A 44 17.57 -9.22 5.57
N SER A 45 16.47 -9.97 5.53
CA SER A 45 16.40 -11.24 4.79
C SER A 45 16.51 -10.98 3.30
N LEU A 46 15.97 -9.85 2.82
CA LEU A 46 16.05 -9.43 1.43
C LEU A 46 17.48 -9.06 0.97
N ARG A 47 18.49 -9.06 1.85
CA ARG A 47 19.89 -8.77 1.49
C ARG A 47 20.60 -9.90 0.78
N THR A 48 20.03 -11.10 0.75
CA THR A 48 20.56 -12.22 -0.01
C THR A 48 19.64 -12.49 -1.19
N ARG A 49 20.19 -13.11 -2.24
CA ARG A 49 19.39 -13.60 -3.36
C ARG A 49 18.30 -14.54 -2.85
N ASP A 50 18.68 -15.53 -2.04
CA ASP A 50 17.74 -16.56 -1.57
C ASP A 50 16.62 -15.99 -0.71
N GLY A 51 16.91 -15.01 0.16
CA GLY A 51 15.86 -14.35 0.95
C GLY A 51 14.90 -13.52 0.09
N LEU A 52 15.38 -12.92 -1.00
CA LEU A 52 14.53 -12.22 -1.97
C LEU A 52 13.65 -13.20 -2.76
N ILE A 53 14.23 -14.30 -3.27
CA ILE A 53 13.48 -15.36 -3.97
C ILE A 53 12.46 -16.01 -3.04
N GLY A 54 12.85 -16.29 -1.80
CA GLY A 54 11.95 -16.82 -0.76
C GLY A 54 10.73 -15.91 -0.53
N ALA A 55 10.94 -14.59 -0.48
CA ALA A 55 9.82 -13.63 -0.36
C ALA A 55 8.90 -13.63 -1.60
N LEU A 56 9.46 -13.74 -2.82
CA LEU A 56 8.65 -13.85 -4.05
C LEU A 56 7.80 -15.13 -4.08
N ARG A 57 8.34 -16.25 -3.57
CA ARG A 57 7.59 -17.51 -3.45
C ARG A 57 6.52 -17.45 -2.36
N ALA A 58 6.84 -16.86 -1.21
CA ALA A 58 5.87 -16.69 -0.12
C ALA A 58 4.65 -15.85 -0.56
N THR A 59 4.88 -14.83 -1.37
CA THR A 59 3.81 -13.97 -1.92
C THR A 59 3.03 -14.61 -3.07
N GLY A 60 3.46 -15.78 -3.56
CA GLY A 60 2.83 -16.45 -4.70
C GLY A 60 3.16 -15.81 -6.05
N ILE A 61 4.18 -14.95 -6.14
CA ILE A 61 4.66 -14.47 -7.45
C ILE A 61 5.42 -15.59 -8.16
N PHE A 62 6.29 -16.28 -7.42
CA PHE A 62 7.08 -17.42 -7.90
C PHE A 62 6.51 -18.74 -7.39
N CYS A 63 6.81 -19.82 -8.12
CA CYS A 63 6.31 -21.15 -7.77
C CYS A 63 6.86 -21.58 -6.41
N PRO A 64 6.05 -22.17 -5.50
CA PRO A 64 6.55 -22.73 -4.26
C PRO A 64 7.68 -23.72 -4.54
N ALA A 65 8.72 -23.71 -3.71
CA ALA A 65 9.76 -24.72 -3.82
C ALA A 65 9.13 -26.12 -3.63
N PRO A 66 9.55 -27.14 -4.40
CA PRO A 66 9.13 -28.50 -4.12
C PRO A 66 9.46 -28.82 -2.65
N THR A 67 8.52 -29.44 -1.94
CA THR A 67 8.48 -29.61 -0.47
C THR A 67 9.61 -30.46 0.13
N GLY A 68 10.75 -30.62 -0.56
CA GLY A 68 11.90 -31.41 -0.14
C GLY A 68 13.07 -30.62 0.47
N GLY A 69 12.93 -29.30 0.70
CA GLY A 69 13.99 -28.50 1.31
C GLY A 69 13.55 -27.87 2.64
N GLU A 70 14.17 -28.29 3.75
CA GLU A 70 14.02 -27.72 5.10
C GLU A 70 14.56 -26.27 5.18
N GLY A 71 13.96 -25.35 4.45
CA GLY A 71 14.29 -23.93 4.45
C GLY A 71 13.39 -23.14 5.40
N ASP A 72 13.80 -23.02 6.65
CA ASP A 72 13.06 -22.50 7.81
C ASP A 72 12.81 -20.96 7.82
N LEU A 73 12.76 -20.31 6.66
CA LEU A 73 12.97 -18.86 6.59
C LEU A 73 11.74 -17.95 6.76
N VAL A 74 10.51 -18.45 6.75
CA VAL A 74 9.33 -17.63 7.08
C VAL A 74 8.27 -18.50 7.76
N GLY A 75 8.02 -18.22 9.05
CA GLY A 75 7.09 -18.97 9.87
C GLY A 75 5.68 -19.03 9.29
N GLN A 76 5.18 -20.28 9.20
CA GLN A 76 3.78 -20.70 9.35
C GLN A 76 2.72 -19.94 8.54
N VAL A 77 2.69 -20.18 7.23
CA VAL A 77 1.40 -20.43 6.58
C VAL A 77 1.40 -21.91 6.25
N THR A 78 0.78 -22.73 7.09
CA THR A 78 0.60 -24.16 6.79
C THR A 78 -0.35 -24.22 5.60
N PRO A 79 0.11 -24.58 4.38
CA PRO A 79 -0.79 -24.71 3.27
C PRO A 79 -1.79 -25.82 3.63
N GLY A 80 -3.08 -25.56 3.45
CA GLY A 80 -4.06 -26.65 3.43
C GLY A 80 -3.57 -27.72 2.46
N THR A 81 -3.83 -28.99 2.77
CA THR A 81 -3.41 -30.13 1.95
C THR A 81 -3.78 -29.86 0.50
N PRO A 82 -2.80 -29.73 -0.43
CA PRO A 82 -3.10 -29.32 -1.79
C PRO A 82 -3.96 -30.41 -2.44
N GLU A 83 -5.19 -30.06 -2.84
CA GLU A 83 -5.89 -30.81 -3.88
C GLU A 83 -4.97 -30.88 -5.10
N ALA A 84 -5.01 -32.01 -5.83
CA ALA A 84 -4.13 -32.25 -6.97
C ALA A 84 -4.32 -31.15 -8.03
N GLN A 85 -3.42 -30.16 -8.03
CA GLN A 85 -3.42 -29.05 -8.99
C GLN A 85 -2.88 -29.51 -10.34
N ALA A 86 -3.44 -28.96 -11.42
CA ALA A 86 -2.90 -29.18 -12.76
C ALA A 86 -1.46 -28.66 -12.82
N PRO A 87 -0.52 -29.40 -13.45
CA PRO A 87 0.86 -28.97 -13.55
C PRO A 87 0.95 -27.62 -14.27
N GLY A 88 1.68 -26.66 -13.67
CA GLY A 88 1.99 -25.37 -14.29
C GLY A 88 1.04 -24.21 -14.00
N VAL A 89 -0.02 -24.41 -13.20
CA VAL A 89 -0.89 -23.32 -12.71
C VAL A 89 -0.92 -23.27 -11.18
N ASP A 90 -1.22 -22.10 -10.61
CA ASP A 90 -1.41 -21.93 -9.17
C ASP A 90 -2.85 -22.25 -8.71
N SER A 91 -3.12 -22.07 -7.42
CA SER A 91 -4.46 -22.26 -6.83
C SER A 91 -5.53 -21.35 -7.45
N ASP A 92 -5.10 -20.26 -8.08
CA ASP A 92 -5.97 -19.24 -8.65
C ASP A 92 -6.10 -19.43 -10.19
N GLY A 93 -5.51 -20.51 -10.74
CA GLY A 93 -5.53 -20.82 -12.17
C GLY A 93 -4.59 -19.94 -13.02
N LEU A 94 -3.71 -19.16 -12.40
CA LEU A 94 -2.72 -18.37 -13.12
C LEU A 94 -1.50 -19.23 -13.47
N PRO A 95 -0.97 -19.14 -14.69
CA PRO A 95 0.24 -19.87 -15.06
C PRO A 95 1.42 -19.41 -14.21
N TRP A 96 2.22 -20.37 -13.77
CA TRP A 96 3.53 -20.09 -13.21
C TRP A 96 4.49 -19.63 -14.31
N LEU A 97 5.52 -18.87 -13.91
CA LEU A 97 6.69 -18.68 -14.76
C LEU A 97 7.38 -20.03 -14.91
N ASP A 98 7.98 -20.29 -16.07
CA ASP A 98 8.87 -21.44 -16.18
C ASP A 98 10.13 -21.23 -15.31
N GLU A 99 10.88 -22.30 -15.07
CA GLU A 99 12.04 -22.26 -14.17
C GLU A 99 13.14 -21.30 -14.66
N GLU A 100 13.31 -21.15 -15.98
CA GLU A 100 14.30 -20.24 -16.57
C GLU A 100 13.86 -18.78 -16.45
N GLU A 101 12.59 -18.49 -16.70
CA GLU A 101 11.97 -17.18 -16.53
C GLU A 101 12.00 -16.74 -15.07
N GLU A 102 11.62 -17.62 -14.14
CA GLU A 102 11.68 -17.37 -12.69
C GLU A 102 13.12 -17.04 -12.27
N ARG A 103 14.09 -17.86 -12.70
CA ARG A 103 15.52 -17.64 -12.41
C ARG A 103 16.01 -16.30 -12.92
N ARG A 104 15.72 -15.97 -14.19
CA ARG A 104 16.13 -14.71 -14.83
C ARG A 104 15.50 -13.50 -14.12
N ALA A 105 14.19 -13.54 -13.88
CA ALA A 105 13.46 -12.48 -13.19
C ALA A 105 14.00 -12.26 -11.76
N GLY A 106 14.27 -13.36 -11.06
CA GLY A 106 14.88 -13.35 -9.73
C GLY A 106 16.28 -12.74 -9.70
N ASP A 107 17.16 -13.13 -10.65
CA ASP A 107 18.51 -12.60 -10.79
C ASP A 107 18.51 -11.10 -11.10
N GLU A 108 17.63 -10.67 -12.01
CA GLU A 108 17.50 -9.28 -12.36
C GLU A 108 17.02 -8.43 -11.17
N LEU A 109 15.96 -8.86 -10.49
CA LEU A 109 15.45 -8.14 -9.32
C LEU A 109 16.51 -8.08 -8.21
N TRP A 110 17.22 -9.19 -7.97
CA TRP A 110 18.32 -9.25 -7.01
C TRP A 110 19.40 -8.23 -7.33
N LEU A 111 19.90 -8.20 -8.57
CA LEU A 111 20.90 -7.24 -9.04
C LEU A 111 20.44 -5.79 -8.84
N ARG A 112 19.20 -5.46 -9.19
CA ARG A 112 18.60 -4.13 -8.96
C ARG A 112 18.52 -3.79 -7.47
N SER A 113 18.18 -4.78 -6.63
CA SER A 113 17.96 -4.59 -5.20
C SER A 113 19.24 -4.30 -4.41
N ARG A 114 20.44 -4.63 -4.94
CA ARG A 114 21.72 -4.43 -4.22
C ARG A 114 21.94 -2.97 -3.78
N SER A 115 21.36 -2.02 -4.52
CA SER A 115 21.48 -0.58 -4.26
C SER A 115 20.51 -0.01 -3.21
N LEU A 116 19.58 -0.80 -2.68
CA LEU A 116 18.41 -0.28 -1.94
C LEU A 116 18.68 0.26 -0.54
N SER A 117 19.82 0.00 0.10
CA SER A 117 20.13 0.51 1.46
C SER A 117 18.90 0.51 2.41
N ARG A 118 18.46 1.68 2.91
CA ARG A 118 17.25 1.87 3.74
C ARG A 118 15.93 1.62 3.01
N ASP A 119 15.88 1.87 1.70
CA ASP A 119 14.69 1.61 0.88
C ASP A 119 14.35 0.10 0.81
N ARG A 120 15.26 -0.80 1.21
CA ARG A 120 14.96 -2.23 1.33
C ARG A 120 13.79 -2.50 2.29
N ALA A 121 13.58 -1.65 3.30
CA ALA A 121 12.43 -1.77 4.19
C ALA A 121 11.09 -1.42 3.50
N VAL A 122 11.09 -0.57 2.46
CA VAL A 122 9.91 -0.32 1.62
C VAL A 122 9.57 -1.58 0.82
N LEU A 123 10.56 -2.23 0.21
CA LEU A 123 10.36 -3.49 -0.51
C LEU A 123 9.87 -4.61 0.43
N ALA A 124 10.39 -4.65 1.65
CA ALA A 124 9.94 -5.57 2.68
C ALA A 124 8.47 -5.36 3.09
N CYS A 125 8.06 -4.09 3.26
CA CYS A 125 6.66 -3.73 3.47
C CYS A 125 5.77 -4.19 2.30
N VAL A 126 6.21 -3.98 1.05
CA VAL A 126 5.50 -4.47 -0.13
C VAL A 126 5.28 -5.99 -0.08
N PHE A 127 6.32 -6.79 0.19
CA PHE A 127 6.17 -8.24 0.29
C PHE A 127 5.27 -8.66 1.46
N ALA A 128 5.33 -7.95 2.59
CA ALA A 128 4.45 -8.22 3.72
C ALA A 128 2.96 -8.04 3.35
N HIS A 129 2.61 -6.99 2.60
CA HIS A 129 1.25 -6.79 2.13
C HIS A 129 0.83 -7.78 1.04
N LEU A 130 1.73 -8.17 0.13
CA LEU A 130 1.42 -9.21 -0.85
C LEU A 130 1.18 -10.58 -0.18
N LEU A 131 1.91 -10.87 0.90
CA LEU A 131 1.65 -12.04 1.74
C LEU A 131 0.29 -11.90 2.46
N ALA A 132 -0.01 -10.73 3.01
CA ALA A 132 -1.30 -10.43 3.64
C ALA A 132 -2.47 -10.67 2.70
N LEU A 133 -2.34 -10.25 1.44
CA LEU A 133 -3.34 -10.46 0.39
C LEU A 133 -3.61 -11.93 0.12
N ARG A 134 -2.56 -12.76 0.08
CA ARG A 134 -2.69 -14.21 -0.09
C ARG A 134 -3.43 -14.85 1.09
N VAL A 135 -3.04 -14.50 2.33
CA VAL A 135 -3.69 -15.02 3.55
C VAL A 135 -5.15 -14.55 3.64
N ALA A 136 -5.39 -13.27 3.32
CA ALA A 136 -6.71 -12.67 3.32
C ALA A 136 -7.67 -13.43 2.41
N GLU A 137 -7.23 -13.78 1.21
CA GLU A 137 -8.04 -14.56 0.27
C GLU A 137 -8.23 -16.02 0.74
N SER A 138 -7.15 -16.73 1.07
CA SER A 138 -7.22 -18.15 1.44
C SER A 138 -8.07 -18.40 2.68
N GLU A 139 -8.16 -17.43 3.57
CA GLU A 139 -8.94 -17.53 4.80
C GLU A 139 -10.28 -16.81 4.74
N GLY A 140 -10.61 -16.10 3.66
CA GLY A 140 -11.85 -15.30 3.58
C GLY A 140 -11.89 -14.15 4.60
N ARG A 141 -10.77 -13.41 4.73
CA ARG A 141 -10.62 -12.25 5.62
C ARG A 141 -10.57 -10.97 4.77
N PRO A 142 -11.68 -10.25 4.58
CA PRO A 142 -11.77 -9.18 3.58
C PRO A 142 -10.93 -7.93 3.90
N VAL A 143 -10.53 -7.74 5.16
CA VAL A 143 -9.83 -6.51 5.60
C VAL A 143 -8.38 -6.79 5.93
N ILE A 144 -7.47 -5.96 5.43
CA ILE A 144 -6.05 -5.95 5.76
C ILE A 144 -5.72 -4.66 6.50
N MET A 145 -4.99 -4.78 7.62
CA MET A 145 -4.56 -3.64 8.45
C MET A 145 -3.04 -3.66 8.69
N GLU A 146 -2.45 -2.49 8.83
CA GLU A 146 -1.11 -2.32 9.42
C GLU A 146 -1.21 -2.22 10.96
N ASP A 147 -0.17 -2.63 11.67
CA ASP A 147 -0.07 -2.50 13.14
C ASP A 147 0.11 -1.05 13.65
N ASN A 148 0.27 -0.08 12.74
CA ASN A 148 0.21 1.35 13.05
C ASN A 148 -1.19 1.94 12.85
N ALA A 149 -2.21 1.11 12.56
CA ALA A 149 -3.58 1.55 12.46
C ALA A 149 -4.20 1.72 13.86
N ARG A 150 -4.84 2.86 14.12
CA ARG A 150 -5.62 3.15 15.33
C ARG A 150 -7.09 3.14 14.99
N LEU A 151 -7.84 2.28 15.66
CA LEU A 151 -9.28 2.14 15.53
C LEU A 151 -9.99 3.12 16.45
N LEU A 152 -11.29 3.28 16.26
CA LEU A 152 -12.14 4.06 17.16
C LEU A 152 -12.21 3.34 18.51
N ALA A 153 -12.12 4.10 19.59
CA ALA A 153 -12.18 3.59 20.97
C ALA A 153 -13.58 3.07 21.33
N GLU A 154 -14.62 3.57 20.68
CA GLU A 154 -15.98 3.07 20.87
C GLU A 154 -16.09 1.61 20.43
N PRO A 155 -16.55 0.69 21.31
CA PRO A 155 -16.61 -0.72 21.00
C PRO A 155 -17.42 -1.03 19.73
N GLY A 156 -16.79 -1.71 18.78
CA GLY A 156 -17.38 -2.14 17.52
C GLY A 156 -17.56 -1.03 16.48
N ALA A 157 -17.28 0.24 16.78
CA ALA A 157 -17.54 1.36 15.86
C ALA A 157 -16.75 1.24 14.55
N SER A 158 -15.44 0.95 14.64
CA SER A 158 -14.62 0.72 13.44
C SER A 158 -15.10 -0.50 12.63
N ALA A 159 -15.55 -1.57 13.29
CA ALA A 159 -16.07 -2.75 12.62
C ALA A 159 -17.43 -2.48 11.95
N ALA A 160 -18.30 -1.69 12.56
CA ALA A 160 -19.55 -1.27 11.95
C ALA A 160 -19.29 -0.41 10.71
N ARG A 161 -18.38 0.58 10.80
CA ARG A 161 -17.99 1.42 9.65
C ARG A 161 -17.38 0.60 8.51
N ALA A 162 -16.50 -0.35 8.81
CA ALA A 162 -15.91 -1.21 7.78
C ALA A 162 -16.94 -2.15 7.12
N ARG A 163 -17.92 -2.69 7.84
CA ARG A 163 -19.03 -3.45 7.21
C ARG A 163 -19.84 -2.57 6.28
N HIS A 164 -20.24 -1.40 6.77
CA HIS A 164 -20.99 -0.46 5.96
C HIS A 164 -20.24 -0.10 4.66
N ALA A 165 -18.93 0.09 4.74
CA ALA A 165 -18.08 0.35 3.58
C ALA A 165 -18.04 -0.82 2.59
N LEU A 166 -17.92 -2.06 3.09
CA LEU A 166 -17.92 -3.26 2.27
C LEU A 166 -19.29 -3.49 1.60
N ASP A 167 -20.38 -3.28 2.33
CA ASP A 167 -21.76 -3.41 1.84
C ASP A 167 -22.09 -2.34 0.79
N ALA A 168 -21.57 -1.13 0.96
CA ALA A 168 -21.81 -0.01 0.05
C ALA A 168 -20.94 -0.06 -1.23
N ALA A 169 -19.85 -0.84 -1.22
CA ALA A 169 -18.87 -0.90 -2.31
C ALA A 169 -18.38 -2.34 -2.64
N PRO A 170 -19.27 -3.34 -2.80
CA PRO A 170 -18.88 -4.76 -2.89
C PRO A 170 -17.98 -5.08 -4.10
N GLU A 171 -18.24 -4.41 -5.22
CA GLU A 171 -17.58 -4.63 -6.52
C GLU A 171 -16.31 -3.78 -6.72
N THR A 172 -15.90 -3.01 -5.71
CA THR A 172 -14.74 -2.14 -5.86
C THR A 172 -13.44 -2.94 -5.82
N ALA A 173 -12.61 -2.75 -6.86
CA ALA A 173 -11.30 -3.42 -6.97
C ALA A 173 -10.42 -3.19 -5.73
N TRP A 174 -10.41 -1.95 -5.22
CA TRP A 174 -9.67 -1.58 -4.02
C TRP A 174 -10.44 -0.55 -3.19
N LEU A 175 -10.75 -0.93 -1.96
CA LEU A 175 -11.45 -0.09 -0.99
C LEU A 175 -10.47 0.35 0.10
N LEU A 176 -10.29 1.65 0.24
CA LEU A 176 -9.45 2.26 1.27
C LEU A 176 -10.30 2.56 2.51
N LEU A 177 -9.88 2.00 3.63
CA LEU A 177 -10.54 2.10 4.93
C LEU A 177 -9.69 2.84 5.97
N GLY A 178 -8.40 3.01 5.70
CA GLY A 178 -7.46 3.81 6.47
C GLY A 178 -6.30 4.17 5.57
N TYR A 179 -6.11 5.46 5.34
CA TYR A 179 -5.14 5.97 4.37
C TYR A 179 -4.63 7.33 4.81
N GLY A 180 -3.43 7.74 4.41
CA GLY A 180 -3.04 9.15 4.42
C GLY A 180 -3.46 9.81 3.11
N SER A 181 -3.86 11.08 3.11
CA SER A 181 -4.18 11.76 1.85
C SER A 181 -4.04 13.28 1.88
N GLY A 182 -3.88 13.87 0.70
CA GLY A 182 -3.90 15.33 0.52
C GLY A 182 -5.33 15.86 0.46
N GLU A 183 -5.51 17.18 0.53
CA GLU A 183 -6.84 17.82 0.59
C GLU A 183 -7.80 17.38 -0.52
N GLY A 184 -7.32 17.27 -1.77
CA GLY A 184 -8.18 16.86 -2.89
C GLY A 184 -8.77 15.46 -2.75
N LEU A 185 -8.04 14.50 -2.17
CA LEU A 185 -8.61 13.17 -1.89
C LEU A 185 -9.58 13.23 -0.71
N LEU A 186 -9.21 13.98 0.32
CA LEU A 186 -10.08 14.15 1.48
C LEU A 186 -11.41 14.77 1.08
N GLU A 187 -11.43 15.65 0.08
CA GLU A 187 -12.65 16.29 -0.44
C GLU A 187 -13.51 15.28 -1.17
N GLN A 188 -12.88 14.43 -1.99
CA GLN A 188 -13.57 13.33 -2.63
C GLN A 188 -14.18 12.41 -1.59
N ALA A 189 -13.43 12.01 -0.55
CA ALA A 189 -13.85 11.07 0.50
C ALA A 189 -14.92 11.57 1.50
N THR A 190 -15.59 12.70 1.23
CA THR A 190 -16.64 13.26 2.10
C THR A 190 -18.02 12.64 1.87
N SER A 191 -18.21 11.93 0.75
CA SER A 191 -19.41 11.11 0.50
C SER A 191 -19.22 9.73 1.13
N PRO A 192 -20.28 9.08 1.66
CA PRO A 192 -20.20 7.72 2.19
C PRO A 192 -19.49 6.80 1.20
N VAL A 193 -19.82 6.84 -0.09
CA VAL A 193 -19.04 6.17 -1.13
C VAL A 193 -18.43 7.23 -2.04
N SER A 194 -17.10 7.26 -2.09
CA SER A 194 -16.38 8.22 -2.93
C SER A 194 -15.44 7.49 -3.86
N ALA A 195 -15.84 7.37 -5.13
CA ALA A 195 -14.98 6.83 -6.17
C ALA A 195 -13.76 7.76 -6.33
N LEU A 196 -12.57 7.18 -6.19
CA LEU A 196 -11.32 7.85 -6.43
C LEU A 196 -10.89 7.61 -7.87
N PHE A 197 -10.74 8.70 -8.60
CA PHE A 197 -10.08 8.68 -9.89
C PHE A 197 -8.58 8.74 -9.67
N TRP A 198 -7.90 7.63 -9.98
CA TRP A 198 -6.46 7.57 -9.91
C TRP A 198 -5.85 8.15 -11.18
N GLU A 199 -5.21 9.31 -11.08
CA GLU A 199 -4.35 9.80 -12.16
C GLU A 199 -3.05 8.99 -12.19
N GLU A 200 -2.70 8.47 -13.37
CA GLU A 200 -1.44 7.76 -13.56
C GLU A 200 -0.25 8.64 -13.11
N GLY A 201 0.57 8.10 -12.21
CA GLY A 201 1.79 8.76 -11.73
C GLY A 201 1.61 9.72 -10.55
N LYS A 202 0.40 9.97 -10.04
CA LYS A 202 0.18 10.71 -8.78
C LYS A 202 -0.59 9.86 -7.78
N PRO A 203 0.03 9.49 -6.63
CA PRO A 203 -0.72 8.81 -5.59
C PRO A 203 -1.80 9.75 -5.05
N ALA A 204 -3.06 9.30 -5.14
CA ALA A 204 -4.20 10.01 -4.57
C ALA A 204 -4.18 9.85 -3.03
N ALA A 205 -3.79 8.67 -2.55
CA ALA A 205 -3.52 8.34 -1.16
C ALA A 205 -2.02 8.03 -0.91
N TRP A 206 -1.52 8.28 0.29
CA TRP A 206 -0.16 8.00 0.74
C TRP A 206 -0.20 7.22 2.06
N GLY A 207 0.30 5.98 2.01
CA GLY A 207 0.18 5.03 3.11
C GLY A 207 -1.22 4.40 3.19
N THR A 208 -1.26 3.07 3.26
CA THR A 208 -2.50 2.28 3.27
C THR A 208 -2.58 1.51 4.59
N GLN A 209 -3.13 2.13 5.63
CA GLN A 209 -3.19 1.54 6.98
C GLN A 209 -4.29 0.49 7.12
N CYS A 210 -5.38 0.61 6.36
CA CYS A 210 -6.49 -0.34 6.38
C CYS A 210 -7.18 -0.36 5.00
N TYR A 211 -7.41 -1.54 4.43
CA TYR A 211 -8.01 -1.67 3.11
C TYR A 211 -8.62 -3.05 2.85
N ARG A 212 -9.41 -3.14 1.78
CA ARG A 212 -9.85 -4.40 1.15
C ARG A 212 -9.42 -4.39 -0.31
N LEU A 213 -8.87 -5.50 -0.78
CA LEU A 213 -8.64 -5.74 -2.20
C LEU A 213 -9.60 -6.83 -2.69
N GLU A 214 -10.24 -6.62 -3.81
CA GLU A 214 -11.06 -7.63 -4.45
C GLU A 214 -10.19 -8.84 -4.89
N PRO A 215 -10.64 -10.09 -4.70
CA PRO A 215 -9.91 -11.29 -5.15
C PRO A 215 -9.44 -11.20 -6.62
N ALA A 216 -10.34 -10.81 -7.53
CA ALA A 216 -9.99 -10.67 -8.94
C ALA A 216 -8.98 -9.53 -9.20
N ALA A 217 -8.93 -8.50 -8.36
CA ALA A 217 -7.91 -7.45 -8.42
C ALA A 217 -6.56 -7.96 -7.91
N ARG A 218 -6.54 -8.80 -6.87
CA ARG A 218 -5.31 -9.49 -6.41
C ARG A 218 -4.75 -10.37 -7.52
N MET A 219 -5.57 -11.22 -8.15
CA MET A 219 -5.11 -12.11 -9.23
C MET A 219 -4.48 -11.32 -10.37
N ARG A 220 -5.09 -10.20 -10.77
CA ARG A 220 -4.52 -9.27 -11.76
C ARG A 220 -3.19 -8.68 -11.33
N LEU A 221 -3.07 -8.28 -10.07
CA LEU A 221 -1.81 -7.80 -9.52
C LEU A 221 -0.72 -8.88 -9.59
N ILE A 222 -1.01 -10.12 -9.19
CA ILE A 222 -0.05 -11.23 -9.27
C ILE A 222 0.33 -11.53 -10.72
N ALA A 223 -0.63 -11.62 -11.63
CA ALA A 223 -0.37 -11.84 -13.05
C ALA A 223 0.50 -10.71 -13.66
N TRP A 224 0.23 -9.45 -13.29
CA TRP A 224 1.04 -8.31 -13.71
C TRP A 224 2.47 -8.38 -13.14
N LEU A 225 2.61 -8.74 -11.85
CA LEU A 225 3.91 -8.92 -11.21
C LEU A 225 4.71 -10.07 -11.83
N ARG A 226 4.08 -11.19 -12.20
CA ARG A 226 4.75 -12.30 -12.90
C ARG A 226 5.30 -11.89 -14.26
N LYS A 227 4.54 -11.08 -15.01
CA LYS A 227 4.96 -10.58 -16.33
C LYS A 227 6.15 -9.61 -16.27
N GLY A 228 6.40 -8.98 -15.11
CA GLY A 228 7.50 -8.06 -14.94
C GLY A 228 7.77 -7.69 -13.49
N VAL A 229 8.48 -8.56 -12.76
CA VAL A 229 8.83 -8.33 -11.34
C VAL A 229 9.63 -7.06 -11.13
N GLU A 230 10.29 -6.56 -12.17
CA GLU A 230 11.05 -5.32 -12.16
C GLU A 230 10.17 -4.08 -11.93
N CYS A 231 8.85 -4.18 -12.07
CA CYS A 231 7.92 -3.12 -11.71
C CYS A 231 7.90 -2.82 -10.19
N LEU A 232 8.39 -3.76 -9.36
CA LEU A 232 8.66 -3.56 -7.93
C LEU A 232 9.78 -2.54 -7.71
N LEU A 233 10.75 -2.49 -8.61
CA LEU A 233 11.91 -1.59 -8.60
C LEU A 233 11.97 -0.80 -9.92
N PRO A 234 11.00 0.10 -10.18
CA PRO A 234 10.95 0.83 -11.44
C PRO A 234 12.25 1.63 -11.65
N ALA A 235 12.59 1.80 -12.93
CA ALA A 235 13.89 2.27 -13.40
C ALA A 235 14.52 3.42 -12.58
N LYS A 236 15.86 3.47 -12.58
CA LYS A 236 16.63 4.56 -11.97
C LYS A 236 16.12 5.90 -12.51
N GLY A 237 15.50 6.71 -11.67
CA GLY A 237 15.17 8.08 -12.08
C GLY A 237 16.43 8.79 -12.56
N LYS A 238 16.34 9.72 -13.52
CA LYS A 238 17.49 10.42 -14.15
C LYS A 238 18.51 11.03 -13.15
N ARG A 239 18.14 11.18 -11.88
CA ARG A 239 18.97 11.72 -10.79
C ARG A 239 19.18 10.76 -9.61
N CYS A 240 18.66 9.54 -9.69
CA CYS A 240 18.79 8.54 -8.64
C CYS A 240 20.04 7.71 -8.88
N ARG A 241 20.91 7.59 -7.87
CA ARG A 241 22.11 6.73 -7.93
C ARG A 241 21.76 5.23 -7.99
N GLY A 242 20.53 4.86 -7.61
CA GLY A 242 20.06 3.48 -7.55
C GLY A 242 18.58 3.34 -7.90
N TYR A 243 18.10 2.10 -7.83
CA TYR A 243 16.68 1.79 -7.96
C TYR A 243 15.92 2.24 -6.72
N LYS A 244 14.61 2.47 -6.88
CA LYS A 244 13.72 2.76 -5.75
C LYS A 244 12.55 1.80 -5.78
N PRO A 245 12.13 1.22 -4.66
CA PRO A 245 10.95 0.39 -4.63
C PRO A 245 9.71 1.21 -4.88
N ARG A 246 8.76 0.60 -5.58
CA ARG A 246 7.40 1.12 -5.67
C ARG A 246 6.69 0.78 -4.35
N PRO A 247 6.27 1.77 -3.54
CA PRO A 247 5.55 1.50 -2.30
C PRO A 247 4.18 0.86 -2.60
N ILE A 248 3.63 0.17 -1.59
CA ILE A 248 2.42 -0.66 -1.74
C ILE A 248 1.22 0.15 -2.25
N ASP A 249 1.03 1.36 -1.74
CA ASP A 249 -0.02 2.32 -2.14
C ASP A 249 0.06 2.75 -3.62
N ARG A 250 1.20 2.57 -4.28
CA ARG A 250 1.38 2.76 -5.72
C ARG A 250 1.40 1.46 -6.51
N LEU A 251 1.69 0.34 -5.85
CA LEU A 251 1.73 -0.97 -6.47
C LEU A 251 0.33 -1.53 -6.64
N LEU A 252 -0.48 -1.51 -5.57
CA LEU A 252 -1.85 -2.01 -5.57
C LEU A 252 -2.70 -1.46 -6.71
N PRO A 253 -2.78 -0.13 -6.95
CA PRO A 253 -3.65 0.41 -8.00
C PRO A 253 -3.18 0.18 -9.43
N ALA A 254 -1.89 -0.13 -9.64
CA ALA A 254 -1.30 -0.13 -10.97
C ALA A 254 -2.05 -0.98 -12.02
N PRO A 255 -2.37 -2.27 -11.79
CA PRO A 255 -3.00 -3.10 -12.81
C PRO A 255 -4.43 -2.66 -13.13
N PHE A 256 -5.23 -2.30 -12.13
CA PHE A 256 -6.65 -2.03 -12.37
C PHE A 256 -6.94 -0.57 -12.75
N VAL A 257 -6.06 0.37 -12.42
CA VAL A 257 -6.11 1.73 -12.99
C VAL A 257 -5.85 1.69 -14.49
N ALA A 258 -4.94 0.83 -14.96
CA ALA A 258 -4.70 0.61 -16.38
C ALA A 258 -5.93 0.04 -17.11
N GLU A 259 -6.82 -0.64 -16.38
CA GLU A 259 -8.10 -1.16 -16.88
C GLU A 259 -9.27 -0.16 -16.73
N GLY A 260 -9.02 1.05 -16.22
CA GLY A 260 -10.06 2.05 -15.96
C GLY A 260 -10.97 1.71 -14.78
N ARG A 261 -10.58 0.78 -13.89
CA ARG A 261 -11.34 0.47 -12.68
C ARG A 261 -11.00 1.44 -11.56
N SER A 262 -12.01 1.85 -10.81
CA SER A 262 -11.87 2.78 -9.70
C SER A 262 -11.40 2.07 -8.43
N ALA A 263 -10.62 2.79 -7.63
CA ALA A 263 -10.54 2.54 -6.20
C ALA A 263 -11.55 3.46 -5.50
N VAL A 264 -12.00 3.10 -4.30
CA VAL A 264 -12.93 3.91 -3.51
C VAL A 264 -12.27 4.22 -2.17
N ALA A 265 -12.36 5.48 -1.75
CA ALA A 265 -12.08 5.85 -0.37
C ALA A 265 -13.40 6.00 0.38
N PHE A 266 -13.43 5.42 1.57
CA PHE A 266 -14.52 5.57 2.51
C PHE A 266 -14.06 6.48 3.67
N PRO A 267 -14.98 7.15 4.39
CA PRO A 267 -14.67 7.68 5.72
C PRO A 267 -13.83 6.68 6.53
N PRO A 268 -12.64 7.08 7.03
CA PRO A 268 -11.73 6.14 7.67
C PRO A 268 -12.36 5.34 8.80
N VAL A 269 -12.12 4.02 8.76
CA VAL A 269 -12.42 3.06 9.82
C VAL A 269 -11.24 2.96 10.78
N ALA A 270 -10.05 3.28 10.28
CA ALA A 270 -8.80 3.28 11.02
C ALA A 270 -7.95 4.47 10.58
N TYR A 271 -7.21 5.01 11.53
CA TYR A 271 -6.35 6.16 11.36
C TYR A 271 -4.90 5.74 11.53
N ARG A 272 -3.95 6.51 11.00
CA ARG A 272 -2.55 6.29 11.36
C ARG A 272 -2.35 6.65 12.83
N ALA A 273 -1.58 5.86 13.57
CA ALA A 273 -1.15 6.23 14.91
C ALA A 273 -0.41 7.58 14.90
N PRO A 274 -0.74 8.50 15.82
CA PRO A 274 -0.07 9.77 15.89
C PRO A 274 1.42 9.53 16.17
N MET A 275 2.27 10.11 15.31
CA MET A 275 3.73 10.18 15.50
C MET A 275 4.50 8.87 15.69
N LEU A 276 3.93 7.72 15.31
CA LEU A 276 4.74 6.52 15.03
C LEU A 276 5.71 6.85 13.89
N ARG A 277 6.97 7.08 14.26
CA ARG A 277 8.04 7.44 13.33
C ARG A 277 8.09 6.44 12.20
N SER A 278 7.97 6.93 10.97
CA SER A 278 8.11 6.05 9.83
C SER A 278 9.57 5.64 9.69
N LEU A 279 9.88 4.37 9.92
CA LEU A 279 11.24 3.83 9.75
C LEU A 279 11.76 3.94 8.31
N ILE A 280 10.86 4.13 7.35
CA ILE A 280 11.17 4.22 5.91
C ILE A 280 11.07 5.65 5.37
N HIS A 281 10.22 6.49 5.99
CA HIS A 281 9.68 7.69 5.35
C HIS A 281 9.53 8.87 6.32
N GLU A 282 10.50 9.06 7.23
CA GLU A 282 10.48 10.12 8.25
C GLU A 282 10.15 11.52 7.70
N GLN A 283 10.60 11.85 6.49
CA GLN A 283 10.32 13.14 5.86
C GLN A 283 8.83 13.41 5.59
N TRP A 284 8.00 12.38 5.65
CA TRP A 284 6.56 12.46 5.44
C TRP A 284 5.76 12.47 6.75
N ASP A 285 6.40 12.25 7.90
CA ASP A 285 5.70 12.10 9.18
C ASP A 285 4.87 13.34 9.54
N ALA A 286 5.46 14.53 9.49
CA ALA A 286 4.75 15.78 9.81
C ALA A 286 3.53 15.99 8.92
N ALA A 287 3.68 15.77 7.61
CA ALA A 287 2.55 15.90 6.70
C ALA A 287 1.47 14.87 7.04
N MET A 288 1.85 13.63 7.36
CA MET A 288 0.90 12.58 7.71
C MET A 288 0.12 12.95 8.98
N SER A 289 0.75 13.60 9.96
CA SER A 289 0.06 14.12 11.16
C SER A 289 -0.94 15.22 10.80
N GLU A 290 -0.56 16.19 9.96
CA GLU A 290 -1.50 17.20 9.47
C GLU A 290 -2.68 16.57 8.70
N ALA A 291 -2.41 15.51 7.92
CA ALA A 291 -3.45 14.78 7.19
C ALA A 291 -4.39 14.04 8.14
N LEU A 292 -3.85 13.43 9.20
CA LEU A 292 -4.61 12.77 10.25
C LEU A 292 -5.57 13.74 10.96
N GLU A 293 -5.08 14.92 11.36
CA GLU A 293 -5.93 15.95 11.97
C GLU A 293 -7.10 16.36 11.06
N ARG A 294 -6.80 16.60 9.77
CA ARG A 294 -7.83 16.93 8.78
C ARG A 294 -8.82 15.78 8.56
N GLN A 295 -8.36 14.54 8.60
CA GLN A 295 -9.22 13.36 8.47
C GLN A 295 -10.19 13.24 9.64
N LEU A 296 -9.67 13.36 10.87
CA LEU A 296 -10.49 13.34 12.08
C LEU A 296 -11.56 14.44 12.04
N ALA A 297 -11.14 15.68 11.77
CA ALA A 297 -12.07 16.80 11.69
C ALA A 297 -13.18 16.59 10.64
N ARG A 298 -12.85 16.00 9.48
CA ARG A 298 -13.82 15.76 8.40
C ARG A 298 -14.81 14.64 8.70
N THR A 299 -14.39 13.61 9.42
CA THR A 299 -15.30 12.53 9.83
C THR A 299 -16.09 12.85 11.09
N GLY A 300 -15.87 14.04 11.69
CA GLY A 300 -16.44 14.40 12.99
C GLY A 300 -15.78 13.64 14.15
N ASP A 301 -14.65 12.98 13.91
CA ASP A 301 -13.87 12.31 14.94
C ASP A 301 -12.81 13.26 15.53
N SER A 302 -12.11 12.77 16.53
CA SER A 302 -11.06 13.50 17.25
C SER A 302 -10.07 12.50 17.80
N PHE A 303 -8.93 12.96 18.32
CA PHE A 303 -8.00 12.06 18.98
C PHE A 303 -8.60 11.34 20.20
N ASP A 304 -9.63 11.91 20.84
CA ASP A 304 -10.31 11.28 21.99
C ASP A 304 -11.24 10.14 21.56
N HIS A 305 -11.62 10.10 20.27
CA HIS A 305 -12.37 9.00 19.68
C HIS A 305 -11.45 7.84 19.25
N LEU A 306 -10.12 8.01 19.26
CA LEU A 306 -9.18 6.96 18.86
C LEU A 306 -8.76 6.13 20.06
N TRP A 307 -8.62 4.82 19.86
CA TRP A 307 -7.84 4.00 20.77
C TRP A 307 -6.37 4.39 20.61
N LEU A 308 -5.75 4.84 21.69
CA LEU A 308 -4.35 5.27 21.74
C LEU A 308 -3.66 4.63 22.94
N THR A 309 -2.39 4.25 22.77
CA THR A 309 -1.54 3.85 23.89
C THR A 309 -1.28 5.04 24.83
N GLU A 310 -0.81 4.79 26.05
CA GLU A 310 -0.49 5.87 26.98
C GLU A 310 0.57 6.82 26.41
N GLU A 311 1.60 6.27 25.76
CA GLU A 311 2.63 7.06 25.08
C GLU A 311 2.04 7.96 23.98
N GLU A 312 1.12 7.42 23.18
CA GLU A 312 0.44 8.18 22.12
C GLU A 312 -0.47 9.28 22.67
N ARG A 313 -1.16 9.02 23.79
CA ARG A 313 -1.95 10.03 24.50
C ARG A 313 -1.08 11.18 25.01
N LEU A 314 0.09 10.88 25.56
CA LEU A 314 1.06 11.90 26.00
C LEU A 314 1.56 12.76 24.83
N VAL A 315 1.81 12.14 23.67
CA VAL A 315 2.19 12.86 22.45
C VAL A 315 1.06 13.80 21.98
N VAL A 316 -0.18 13.30 21.92
CA VAL A 316 -1.34 14.12 21.54
C VAL A 316 -1.57 15.26 22.53
N ALA A 317 -1.45 15.01 23.84
CA ALA A 317 -1.62 16.02 24.88
C ALA A 317 -0.57 17.15 24.73
N ARG A 318 0.70 16.79 24.51
CA ARG A 318 1.77 17.75 24.26
C ARG A 318 1.54 18.57 23.00
N TRP A 319 1.11 17.93 21.92
CA TRP A 319 0.74 18.63 20.69
C TRP A 319 -0.41 19.62 20.91
N ARG A 320 -1.45 19.24 21.67
CA ARG A 320 -2.56 20.15 22.02
C ARG A 320 -2.09 21.36 22.81
N GLU A 321 -1.12 21.19 23.71
CA GLU A 321 -0.57 22.27 24.54
C GLU A 321 0.39 23.19 23.76
N GLN A 322 1.26 22.60 22.93
CA GLN A 322 2.42 23.31 22.36
C GLN A 322 2.27 23.60 20.86
N GLY A 323 1.33 22.95 20.18
CA GLY A 323 1.16 23.02 18.72
C GLY A 323 2.28 22.34 17.93
N VAL A 324 3.17 21.60 18.60
CA VAL A 324 4.33 20.94 17.99
C VAL A 324 4.18 19.42 18.13
N TRP A 325 4.32 18.74 17.00
CA TRP A 325 4.38 17.29 16.96
C TRP A 325 5.78 16.81 17.37
N GLU A 326 5.86 16.03 18.44
CA GLU A 326 7.08 15.32 18.87
C GLU A 326 6.90 13.81 18.79
N HIS A 327 7.95 13.08 18.44
CA HIS A 327 7.89 11.62 18.38
C HIS A 327 7.94 11.02 19.79
N GLY A 328 7.27 9.87 19.99
CA GLY A 328 7.31 9.13 21.25
C GLY A 328 8.71 8.65 21.66
N ASP A 329 9.65 8.58 20.71
CA ASP A 329 11.08 8.32 20.97
C ASP A 329 11.82 9.49 21.65
N GLY A 330 11.11 10.56 22.02
CA GLY A 330 11.65 11.74 22.71
C GLY A 330 12.46 12.66 21.81
N ILE A 331 12.48 12.43 20.50
CA ILE A 331 13.20 13.30 19.56
C ILE A 331 12.29 14.48 19.17
N THR A 332 12.49 15.61 19.84
CA THR A 332 11.95 16.91 19.43
C THR A 332 12.67 17.40 18.17
N ARG A 333 11.92 17.81 17.15
CA ARG A 333 12.49 18.42 15.92
C ARG A 333 12.16 19.90 15.87
N GLU A 334 12.93 20.68 16.61
CA GLU A 334 12.92 22.15 16.48
C GLU A 334 13.54 22.55 15.13
N ASN A 335 13.00 23.60 14.49
CA ASN A 335 13.49 24.12 13.21
C ASN A 335 13.39 23.17 12.01
N TRP A 336 12.33 22.37 11.92
CA TRP A 336 11.96 21.73 10.65
C TRP A 336 11.34 22.75 9.68
N VAL A 337 12.12 23.78 9.35
CA VAL A 337 11.83 24.64 8.21
C VAL A 337 11.75 23.70 7.01
N ARG A 338 10.56 23.56 6.40
CA ARG A 338 10.43 22.93 5.07
C ARG A 338 11.58 23.51 4.25
N LYS A 339 12.60 22.71 3.88
CA LYS A 339 13.68 23.19 3.01
C LYS A 339 12.98 23.97 1.92
N PRO A 340 13.17 25.31 1.81
CA PRO A 340 12.34 26.11 0.94
C PRO A 340 12.40 25.42 -0.40
N ARG A 341 11.23 25.01 -0.91
CA ARG A 341 11.14 24.33 -2.20
C ARG A 341 11.93 25.24 -3.13
N LYS A 342 13.09 24.78 -3.62
CA LYS A 342 13.90 25.57 -4.56
C LYS A 342 12.90 26.10 -5.58
N PRO A 343 12.78 27.42 -5.76
CA PRO A 343 11.77 27.99 -6.64
C PRO A 343 11.85 27.20 -7.92
N ARG A 344 10.71 26.58 -8.30
CA ARG A 344 10.66 25.81 -9.54
C ARG A 344 11.16 26.78 -10.59
N LYS A 345 12.34 26.52 -11.16
CA LYS A 345 12.80 27.29 -12.33
C LYS A 345 11.60 27.28 -13.28
N PRO A 346 11.09 28.46 -13.70
CA PRO A 346 9.96 28.49 -14.61
C PRO A 346 10.29 27.50 -15.72
N LYS A 347 9.40 26.53 -15.95
CA LYS A 347 9.52 25.67 -17.12
C LYS A 347 9.52 26.65 -18.27
N VAL A 348 10.69 26.91 -18.85
CA VAL A 348 10.78 27.59 -20.14
C VAL A 348 9.96 26.67 -21.04
N LYS A 349 8.72 27.10 -21.34
CA LYS A 349 7.98 26.52 -22.45
C LYS A 349 8.91 26.75 -23.62
N ALA A 350 9.52 25.68 -24.13
CA ALA A 350 10.10 25.75 -25.45
C ALA A 350 8.94 26.21 -26.33
N SER A 351 8.99 27.48 -26.75
CA SER A 351 8.08 28.01 -27.75
C SER A 351 8.41 27.24 -29.02
N CYS A 352 7.65 26.19 -29.25
CA CYS A 352 7.51 25.61 -30.57
C CYS A 352 6.65 26.58 -31.39
N ASP A 353 7.12 27.82 -31.54
CA ASP A 353 6.63 28.70 -32.59
C ASP A 353 7.28 28.16 -33.86
N ALA A 354 6.62 27.17 -34.44
CA ALA A 354 6.81 26.82 -35.83
C ALA A 354 6.38 28.05 -36.62
N GLU A 355 7.36 28.87 -37.00
CA GLU A 355 7.17 29.91 -38.01
C GLU A 355 6.60 29.24 -39.24
N GLY A 356 5.38 29.66 -39.59
CA GLY A 356 4.74 29.34 -40.85
C GLY A 356 5.60 29.87 -41.99
N GLY A 357 6.37 28.97 -42.60
CA GLY A 357 6.88 29.16 -43.95
C GLY A 357 5.73 29.00 -44.94
N GLY A 358 5.13 30.12 -45.32
CA GLY A 358 4.20 30.19 -46.44
C GLY A 358 4.92 30.13 -47.79
N GLY A 359 4.28 29.47 -48.75
CA GLY A 359 4.39 29.75 -50.19
C GLY A 359 4.83 28.55 -51.07
N PRO A 360 4.45 28.50 -52.37
CA PRO A 360 3.32 29.13 -53.06
C PRO A 360 2.41 28.11 -53.78
N ALA A 361 1.21 28.59 -54.11
CA ALA A 361 0.32 27.99 -55.08
C ALA A 361 1.00 27.91 -56.47
N GLY A 362 1.02 26.72 -57.06
CA GLY A 362 1.32 26.47 -58.46
C GLY A 362 0.21 25.58 -59.00
N GLY A 363 -0.60 26.14 -59.90
CA GLY A 363 -1.74 25.47 -60.52
C GLY A 363 -1.36 24.46 -61.59
N GLU A 364 -2.40 23.76 -62.02
CA GLU A 364 -2.70 23.28 -63.38
C GLU A 364 -1.59 22.51 -64.12
N ASP A 365 -1.83 21.22 -64.43
CA ASP A 365 -2.33 20.91 -65.78
C ASP A 365 -2.66 19.42 -65.99
N GLU A 366 -3.55 19.24 -66.96
CA GLU A 366 -4.11 18.02 -67.52
C GLU A 366 -3.06 17.09 -68.16
N SER A 367 -3.32 15.78 -68.14
CA SER A 367 -3.12 14.80 -69.26
C SER A 367 -3.30 13.38 -68.71
N SER A 368 -4.36 12.66 -69.05
CA SER A 368 -4.52 11.83 -70.27
C SER A 368 -3.41 10.78 -70.47
N GLY A 369 -3.80 9.50 -70.48
CA GLY A 369 -2.98 8.42 -71.06
C GLY A 369 -3.08 7.07 -70.35
N ASP A 370 -4.01 6.24 -70.85
CA ASP A 370 -4.11 4.77 -70.86
C ASP A 370 -4.14 3.93 -69.56
#